data_AF-A0A2N3D0L4-F1
#
_entry.id   AF-A0A2N3D0L4-F1
#
_cell.length_a   1.000
_cell.length_b   1.000
_cell.length_c   1.000
_cell.angle_alpha   90.00
_cell.angle_beta   90.00
_cell.angle_gamma   90.00
#
_symmetry.space_group_name_H-M   'P 1'
#
loop_
_entity.id
_entity.type
_entity.pdbx_description
1 polymer ?
#
loop_
_entity_poly.entity_id
_entity_poly.type
_entity_poly.pdbx_seq_one_letter_code
_entity_poly.pdbx_strand_id
1 'polypeptide(L)'
;PMLTRSRDAVAEVRTGRLVTICLGMFLTAVAAMIPLLGGAEKVIVAATSLLVVPLVAPSVWGFFSDRVDQRSAWLTVIAAGAVGLFLRYLITPAGPLGGIAALQPLQLWVVDAGILIDLIVGVAVPMLVLGAYHLLSRRIAPGVARIAALPPAAETAPGDGASDAPRIIALTVGASALLLWMTAITASAEDRQILLATGAALALLSFFSEWLGRRGTRAASHEEAAI
;
A
#
# COMPACT_ATOMS: atom_id res chain seq x y z
N PRO A 1 -12.49 14.36 15.95
CA PRO A 1 -13.75 13.95 16.58
C PRO A 1 -14.05 12.43 16.45
N MET A 2 -13.06 11.57 16.74
CA MET A 2 -13.23 10.10 16.73
C MET A 2 -12.75 9.46 18.04
N LEU A 3 -12.85 10.21 19.14
CA LEU A 3 -12.65 9.74 20.51
C LEU A 3 -13.74 10.37 21.39
N THR A 4 -15.00 10.08 21.09
CA THR A 4 -16.08 10.33 22.05
C THR A 4 -16.15 9.15 23.01
N ARG A 5 -15.46 9.33 24.13
CA ARG A 5 -15.90 8.99 25.49
C ARG A 5 -16.05 7.49 25.79
N SER A 6 -15.04 7.01 26.50
CA SER A 6 -14.90 5.76 27.26
C SER A 6 -16.07 5.41 28.19
N ARG A 7 -17.24 5.07 27.66
CA ARG A 7 -18.35 4.53 28.48
C ARG A 7 -18.43 3.01 28.46
N ASP A 8 -17.87 2.33 27.46
CA ASP A 8 -17.98 0.87 27.34
C ASP A 8 -16.66 0.19 26.91
N ALA A 9 -15.59 0.37 27.68
CA ALA A 9 -14.31 -0.33 27.42
C ALA A 9 -14.49 -1.85 27.27
N VAL A 10 -15.44 -2.44 28.00
CA VAL A 10 -15.80 -3.86 27.88
C VAL A 10 -16.50 -4.17 26.55
N ALA A 11 -17.34 -3.27 26.04
CA ALA A 11 -18.00 -3.47 24.74
C ALA A 11 -17.04 -3.26 23.57
N GLU A 12 -16.06 -2.35 23.69
CA GLU A 12 -14.99 -2.17 22.71
C GLU A 12 -14.11 -3.44 22.63
N VAL A 13 -13.70 -4.00 23.78
CA VAL A 13 -12.95 -5.27 23.81
C VAL A 13 -13.76 -6.42 23.25
N ARG A 14 -15.06 -6.51 23.56
CA ARG A 14 -15.94 -7.56 23.03
C ARG A 14 -16.12 -7.42 21.51
N THR A 15 -16.27 -6.19 21.00
CA THR A 15 -16.36 -5.90 19.56
C THR A 15 -15.05 -6.24 18.86
N GLY A 16 -13.91 -5.82 19.42
CA GLY A 16 -12.59 -6.17 18.91
C GLY A 16 -12.40 -7.70 18.84
N ARG A 17 -12.76 -8.42 19.91
CA ARG A 17 -12.68 -9.88 19.94
C ARG A 17 -13.60 -10.55 18.90
N LEU A 18 -14.82 -10.04 18.73
CA LEU A 18 -15.73 -10.53 17.71
C LEU A 18 -15.16 -10.32 16.30
N VAL A 19 -14.63 -9.13 16.02
CA VAL A 19 -13.98 -8.83 14.74
C VAL A 19 -12.78 -9.76 14.50
N THR A 20 -11.93 -9.99 15.50
CA THR A 20 -10.80 -10.92 15.37
C THR A 20 -11.25 -12.35 15.11
N ILE A 21 -12.31 -12.82 15.78
CA ILE A 21 -12.87 -14.16 15.53
C ILE A 21 -13.44 -14.25 14.11
N CYS A 22 -14.23 -13.27 13.69
CA CYS A 22 -14.78 -13.22 12.33
C CYS A 22 -13.69 -13.15 11.26
N LEU A 23 -12.65 -12.33 11.48
CA LEU A 23 -11.52 -12.23 10.57
C LEU A 23 -10.72 -13.54 10.51
N GLY A 24 -10.47 -14.18 11.65
CA GLY A 24 -9.80 -15.48 11.71
C GLY A 24 -10.60 -16.56 10.97
N MET A 25 -11.92 -16.60 11.17
CA MET A 25 -12.82 -17.52 10.45
C MET A 25 -12.79 -17.26 8.94
N PHE A 26 -12.85 -16.00 8.53
CA PHE A 26 -12.75 -15.60 7.12
C PHE A 26 -11.42 -16.04 6.50
N LEU A 27 -10.29 -15.74 7.14
CA LEU A 27 -8.97 -16.15 6.66
C LEU A 27 -8.83 -17.67 6.57
N THR A 28 -9.43 -18.41 7.52
CA THR A 28 -9.45 -19.88 7.50
C THR A 28 -10.25 -20.41 6.32
N ALA A 29 -11.42 -19.82 6.04
CA ALA A 29 -12.23 -20.18 4.88
C ALA A 29 -11.49 -19.91 3.56
N VAL A 30 -10.84 -18.75 3.43
CA VAL A 30 -10.00 -18.42 2.26
C VAL A 30 -8.85 -19.41 2.12
N ALA A 31 -8.18 -19.77 3.22
CA ALA A 31 -7.11 -20.76 3.21
C ALA A 31 -7.59 -22.14 2.74
N ALA A 32 -8.78 -22.57 3.16
CA ALA A 32 -9.40 -23.81 2.69
C ALA A 32 -9.77 -23.77 1.19
N MET A 33 -9.98 -22.58 0.61
CA MET A 33 -10.25 -22.40 -0.82
C MET A 33 -8.98 -22.32 -1.68
N ILE A 34 -7.79 -22.13 -1.09
CA ILE A 34 -6.51 -22.06 -1.84
C ILE A 34 -6.30 -23.23 -2.82
N PRO A 35 -6.58 -24.51 -2.46
CA PRO A 35 -6.41 -25.64 -3.37
C PRO A 35 -7.27 -25.52 -4.64
N LEU A 36 -8.45 -24.90 -4.52
CA LEU A 36 -9.38 -24.73 -5.63
C LEU A 36 -9.02 -23.54 -6.54
N LEU A 37 -8.25 -22.58 -6.01
CA LEU A 37 -7.92 -21.31 -6.68
C LEU A 37 -6.57 -21.33 -7.42
N GLY A 38 -5.95 -22.51 -7.57
CA GLY A 38 -4.71 -22.67 -8.33
C GLY A 38 -3.44 -22.31 -7.53
N GLY A 39 -3.51 -22.34 -6.20
CA GLY A 39 -2.37 -22.17 -5.30
C GLY A 39 -2.36 -20.84 -4.54
N ALA A 40 -1.59 -20.79 -3.45
CA ALA A 40 -1.56 -19.64 -2.55
C ALA A 40 -1.02 -18.38 -3.24
N GLU A 41 -0.06 -18.57 -4.15
CA GLU A 41 0.59 -17.50 -4.90
C GLU A 41 -0.42 -16.67 -5.70
N LYS A 42 -1.26 -17.31 -6.52
CA LYS A 42 -2.23 -16.61 -7.36
C LYS A 42 -3.25 -15.84 -6.55
N VAL A 43 -3.70 -16.41 -5.42
CA VAL A 43 -4.66 -15.75 -4.52
C VAL A 43 -4.03 -14.53 -3.86
N ILE A 44 -2.80 -14.65 -3.36
CA ILE A 44 -2.10 -13.55 -2.69
C ILE A 44 -1.79 -12.44 -3.69
N VAL A 45 -1.28 -12.77 -4.89
CA VAL A 45 -0.97 -11.78 -5.94
C VAL A 45 -2.24 -11.08 -6.43
N ALA A 46 -3.33 -11.82 -6.64
CA ALA A 46 -4.60 -11.22 -7.03
C ALA A 46 -5.16 -10.28 -5.94
N ALA A 47 -5.15 -10.71 -4.67
CA ALA A 47 -5.65 -9.91 -3.56
C ALA A 47 -4.80 -8.65 -3.31
N THR A 48 -3.48 -8.80 -3.31
CA THR A 48 -2.56 -7.67 -3.09
C THR A 48 -2.58 -6.68 -4.24
N SER A 49 -2.60 -7.14 -5.50
CA SER A 49 -2.70 -6.24 -6.66
C SER A 49 -4.03 -5.45 -6.68
N LEU A 50 -5.11 -6.03 -6.18
CA LEU A 50 -6.40 -5.35 -6.09
C LEU A 50 -6.46 -4.31 -4.97
N LEU A 51 -5.76 -4.55 -3.84
CA LEU A 51 -5.92 -3.74 -2.63
C LEU A 51 -4.77 -2.76 -2.38
N VAL A 52 -3.53 -3.18 -2.59
CA VAL A 52 -2.35 -2.39 -2.18
C VAL A 52 -2.27 -1.08 -2.95
N VAL A 53 -2.44 -1.12 -4.28
CA VAL A 53 -2.22 0.07 -5.11
C VAL A 53 -3.29 1.15 -4.86
N PRO A 54 -4.60 0.82 -4.80
CA PRO A 54 -5.63 1.80 -4.44
C PRO A 54 -5.52 2.36 -3.03
N LEU A 55 -4.91 1.61 -2.11
CA LEU A 55 -4.73 2.05 -0.72
C LEU A 55 -3.51 2.96 -0.58
N VAL A 56 -2.42 2.64 -1.28
CA VAL A 56 -1.16 3.40 -1.23
C VAL A 56 -1.30 4.76 -1.93
N ALA A 57 -2.02 4.82 -3.06
CA ALA A 57 -2.20 6.07 -3.81
C ALA A 57 -2.73 7.27 -2.97
N PRO A 58 -3.86 7.15 -2.23
CA PRO A 58 -4.34 8.24 -1.38
C PRO A 58 -3.43 8.52 -0.18
N SER A 59 -2.74 7.50 0.36
CA SER A 59 -1.76 7.70 1.43
C SER A 59 -0.59 8.56 0.97
N VAL A 60 0.02 8.23 -0.17
CA VAL A 60 1.15 8.98 -0.74
C VAL A 60 0.71 10.39 -1.11
N TRP A 61 -0.42 10.55 -1.79
CA TRP A 61 -0.89 11.89 -2.17
C TRP A 61 -1.27 12.77 -0.97
N GLY A 62 -1.76 12.15 0.11
CA GLY A 62 -2.03 12.83 1.38
C GLY A 62 -0.78 13.44 2.03
N PHE A 63 0.41 12.89 1.80
CA PHE A 63 1.67 13.49 2.25
C PHE A 63 2.07 14.74 1.45
N PHE A 64 1.66 14.84 0.19
CA PHE A 64 2.05 15.95 -0.70
C PHE A 64 0.95 17.00 -0.91
N SER A 65 -0.26 16.79 -0.40
CA SER A 65 -1.41 17.65 -0.70
C SER A 65 -2.28 17.96 0.50
N ASP A 66 -2.38 19.25 0.81
CA ASP A 66 -3.26 19.79 1.86
C ASP A 66 -4.76 19.74 1.52
N ARG A 67 -5.11 19.24 0.32
CA ARG A 67 -6.48 19.22 -0.21
C ARG A 67 -7.09 17.82 -0.24
N VAL A 68 -6.31 16.78 0.05
CA VAL A 68 -6.83 15.41 0.08
C VAL A 68 -7.41 15.12 1.45
N ASP A 69 -8.73 14.96 1.48
CA ASP A 69 -9.48 14.66 2.69
C ASP A 69 -9.78 13.15 2.76
N GLN A 70 -10.17 12.66 3.94
CA GLN A 70 -10.41 11.23 4.14
C GLN A 70 -11.55 10.68 3.26
N ARG A 71 -12.48 11.55 2.84
CA ARG A 71 -13.56 11.22 1.89
C ARG A 71 -13.04 10.93 0.48
N SER A 72 -12.04 11.68 0.01
CA SER A 72 -11.42 11.41 -1.30
C SER A 72 -10.64 10.11 -1.31
N ALA A 73 -9.98 9.77 -0.20
CA ALA A 73 -9.30 8.49 -0.07
C ALA A 73 -10.29 7.32 -0.21
N TRP A 74 -11.42 7.37 0.52
CA TRP A 74 -12.47 6.34 0.41
C TRP A 74 -13.11 6.28 -0.98
N LEU A 75 -13.38 7.43 -1.61
CA LEU A 75 -13.89 7.47 -2.99
C LEU A 75 -12.93 6.80 -3.97
N THR A 76 -11.63 7.06 -3.83
CA THR A 76 -10.58 6.47 -4.67
C THR A 76 -10.53 4.96 -4.50
N VAL A 77 -10.55 4.47 -3.25
CA VAL A 77 -10.55 3.03 -2.96
C VAL A 77 -11.82 2.35 -3.49
N ILE A 78 -13.00 2.95 -3.28
CA ILE A 78 -14.27 2.39 -3.76
C ILE A 78 -14.30 2.39 -5.29
N ALA A 79 -13.89 3.48 -5.95
CA ALA A 79 -13.89 3.57 -7.40
C ALA A 79 -12.90 2.58 -8.02
N ALA A 80 -11.66 2.52 -7.52
CA ALA A 80 -10.66 1.57 -8.00
C ALA A 80 -11.07 0.12 -7.73
N GLY A 81 -11.64 -0.16 -6.55
CA GLY A 81 -12.18 -1.48 -6.21
C GLY A 81 -13.35 -1.88 -7.11
N ALA A 82 -14.29 -0.97 -7.37
CA ALA A 82 -15.43 -1.22 -8.25
C ALA A 82 -14.99 -1.47 -9.70
N VAL A 83 -14.10 -0.62 -10.23
CA VAL A 83 -13.55 -0.77 -11.58
C VAL A 83 -12.73 -2.05 -11.70
N GLY A 84 -11.92 -2.37 -10.69
CA GLY A 84 -11.16 -3.61 -10.61
C GLY A 84 -12.03 -4.85 -10.59
N LEU A 85 -13.08 -4.87 -9.76
CA LEU A 85 -14.04 -5.96 -9.71
C LEU A 85 -14.80 -6.11 -11.04
N PHE A 86 -15.20 -4.99 -11.64
CA PHE A 86 -15.94 -4.98 -12.91
C PHE A 86 -15.10 -5.55 -14.06
N LEU A 87 -13.88 -5.05 -14.24
CA LEU A 87 -13.00 -5.45 -15.34
C LEU A 87 -12.40 -6.86 -15.16
N ARG A 88 -11.94 -7.22 -13.95
CA ARG A 88 -11.26 -8.51 -13.72
C ARG A 88 -12.23 -9.66 -13.46
N TYR A 89 -13.38 -9.40 -12.85
CA TYR A 89 -14.26 -10.46 -12.33
C TYR A 89 -15.64 -10.53 -12.99
N LEU A 90 -16.18 -9.38 -13.42
CA LEU A 90 -17.56 -9.33 -13.94
C LEU A 90 -17.61 -9.53 -15.46
N ILE A 91 -16.72 -8.85 -16.20
CA ILE A 91 -16.69 -8.86 -17.67
C ILE A 91 -15.89 -10.03 -18.24
N THR A 92 -15.08 -10.74 -17.46
CA THR A 92 -14.30 -11.88 -18.00
C THR A 92 -15.20 -12.94 -18.66
N PRO A 93 -14.72 -13.68 -19.69
CA PRO A 93 -15.53 -14.67 -20.40
C PRO A 93 -16.14 -15.76 -19.50
N ALA A 94 -15.46 -16.07 -18.39
CA ALA A 94 -15.91 -17.00 -17.35
C ALA A 94 -16.71 -16.30 -16.22
N GLY A 95 -16.88 -14.99 -16.30
CA GLY A 95 -17.56 -14.16 -15.31
C GLY A 95 -19.08 -14.14 -15.49
N PRO A 96 -19.82 -13.58 -14.52
CA PRO A 96 -21.29 -13.53 -14.54
C PRO A 96 -21.90 -12.82 -15.76
N LEU A 97 -21.17 -11.89 -16.37
CA LEU A 97 -21.59 -11.14 -17.57
C LEU A 97 -20.95 -11.67 -18.87
N GLY A 98 -20.28 -12.83 -18.81
CA GLY A 98 -19.59 -13.45 -19.94
C GLY A 98 -20.51 -13.76 -21.14
N GLY A 99 -21.77 -14.10 -20.89
CA GLY A 99 -22.72 -14.49 -21.94
C GLY A 99 -23.34 -13.34 -22.74
N ILE A 100 -23.03 -12.07 -22.44
CA ILE A 100 -23.64 -10.91 -23.11
C ILE A 100 -22.88 -10.59 -24.40
N ALA A 101 -23.50 -10.85 -25.54
CA ALA A 101 -22.91 -10.62 -26.87
C ALA A 101 -22.43 -9.16 -27.08
N ALA A 102 -23.12 -8.17 -26.50
CA ALA A 102 -22.74 -6.76 -26.59
C ALA A 102 -21.41 -6.44 -25.88
N LEU A 103 -20.98 -7.27 -24.92
CA LEU A 103 -19.73 -7.08 -24.20
C LEU A 103 -18.55 -7.80 -24.85
N GLN A 104 -18.76 -8.75 -25.78
CA GLN A 104 -17.70 -9.51 -26.42
C GLN A 104 -16.46 -8.71 -26.90
N PRO A 105 -16.59 -7.55 -27.58
CA PRO A 105 -15.40 -6.78 -27.97
C PRO A 105 -14.61 -6.27 -26.76
N LEU A 106 -15.31 -5.91 -25.68
CA LEU A 106 -14.68 -5.50 -24.42
C LEU A 106 -14.05 -6.69 -23.68
N GLN A 107 -14.68 -7.86 -23.71
CA GLN A 107 -14.15 -9.09 -23.09
C GLN A 107 -12.84 -9.54 -23.75
N LEU A 108 -12.78 -9.51 -25.07
CA LEU A 108 -11.58 -9.85 -25.83
C LEU A 108 -10.46 -8.84 -25.58
N TRP A 109 -10.79 -7.55 -25.54
CA TRP A 109 -9.82 -6.51 -25.17
C TRP A 109 -9.30 -6.69 -23.75
N VAL A 110 -10.17 -7.05 -22.79
CA VAL A 110 -9.77 -7.31 -21.40
C VAL A 110 -8.80 -8.49 -21.30
N VAL A 111 -9.02 -9.56 -22.07
CA VAL A 111 -8.13 -10.72 -22.08
C VAL A 111 -6.77 -10.38 -22.72
N ASP A 112 -6.77 -9.61 -23.81
CA ASP A 112 -5.56 -9.22 -24.53
C ASP A 112 -4.72 -8.17 -23.77
N ALA A 113 -5.39 -7.26 -23.07
CA ALA A 113 -4.75 -6.16 -22.38
C ALA A 113 -4.01 -6.58 -21.10
N GLY A 114 -4.43 -7.66 -20.42
CA GLY A 114 -3.72 -8.28 -19.28
C GLY A 114 -3.06 -7.30 -18.29
N ILE A 115 -1.76 -7.05 -18.48
CA ILE A 115 -0.94 -6.12 -17.67
C ILE A 115 -1.49 -4.69 -17.68
N LEU A 116 -2.02 -4.23 -18.80
CA LEU A 116 -2.59 -2.89 -18.93
C LEU A 116 -3.80 -2.70 -18.01
N ILE A 117 -4.61 -3.73 -17.80
CA ILE A 117 -5.75 -3.67 -16.86
C ILE A 117 -5.26 -3.54 -15.43
N ASP A 118 -4.20 -4.27 -15.07
CA ASP A 118 -3.60 -4.19 -13.75
C ASP A 118 -3.06 -2.78 -13.49
N LEU A 119 -2.46 -2.16 -14.51
CA LEU A 119 -1.99 -0.78 -14.47
C LEU A 119 -3.15 0.23 -14.39
N ILE A 120 -4.23 0.00 -15.14
CA ILE A 120 -5.40 0.88 -15.17
C ILE A 120 -6.11 0.85 -13.81
N VAL A 121 -6.42 -0.35 -13.32
CA VAL A 121 -7.14 -0.56 -12.05
C VAL A 121 -6.27 -0.11 -10.87
N GLY A 122 -4.99 -0.50 -10.89
CA GLY A 122 -4.07 -0.23 -9.79
C GLY A 122 -3.63 1.22 -9.73
N VAL A 123 -3.27 1.84 -10.87
CA VAL A 123 -2.59 3.14 -10.90
C VAL A 123 -3.46 4.21 -11.55
N ALA A 124 -3.96 3.98 -12.76
CA ALA A 124 -4.62 5.02 -13.54
C ALA A 124 -5.94 5.47 -12.90
N VAL A 125 -6.77 4.54 -12.41
CA VAL A 125 -8.05 4.87 -11.77
C VAL A 125 -7.84 5.68 -10.48
N PRO A 126 -6.96 5.27 -9.54
CA PRO A 126 -6.64 6.11 -8.40
C PRO A 126 -6.12 7.49 -8.79
N MET A 127 -5.19 7.58 -9.75
CA MET A 127 -4.65 8.85 -10.25
C MET A 127 -5.74 9.75 -10.83
N LEU A 128 -6.65 9.20 -11.65
CA LEU A 128 -7.73 9.97 -12.27
C LEU A 128 -8.75 10.45 -11.24
N VAL A 129 -9.16 9.59 -10.31
CA VAL A 129 -10.12 9.93 -9.27
C VAL A 129 -9.54 11.01 -8.35
N LEU A 130 -8.30 10.83 -7.93
CA LEU A 130 -7.63 11.75 -7.01
C LEU A 130 -7.25 13.06 -7.70
N GLY A 131 -6.80 12.99 -8.96
CA GLY A 131 -6.54 14.15 -9.80
C GLY A 131 -7.80 14.96 -10.06
N ALA A 132 -8.89 14.31 -10.48
CA ALA A 132 -10.19 14.96 -10.65
C ALA A 132 -10.67 15.58 -9.34
N TYR A 133 -10.55 14.85 -8.22
CA TYR A 133 -10.91 15.39 -6.91
C TYR A 133 -10.06 16.62 -6.54
N HIS A 134 -8.75 16.60 -6.79
CA HIS A 134 -7.85 17.71 -6.51
C HIS A 134 -8.16 18.95 -7.38
N LEU A 135 -8.47 18.74 -8.66
CA LEU A 135 -8.85 19.79 -9.61
C LEU A 135 -10.21 20.42 -9.28
N LEU A 136 -11.18 19.62 -8.82
CA LEU A 136 -12.53 20.09 -8.48
C LEU A 136 -12.60 20.64 -7.05
N SER A 137 -11.73 20.20 -6.14
CA SER A 137 -11.79 20.59 -4.72
C SER A 137 -10.94 21.82 -4.43
N ARG A 138 -11.62 22.96 -4.28
CA ARG A 138 -11.02 24.24 -3.84
C ARG A 138 -10.83 24.37 -2.32
N ARG A 139 -11.15 23.34 -1.54
CA ARG A 139 -11.18 23.42 -0.07
C ARG A 139 -9.94 22.78 0.54
N ILE A 140 -9.36 23.46 1.53
CA ILE A 140 -8.28 22.95 2.38
C ILE A 140 -8.89 21.86 3.28
N ALA A 141 -8.20 20.72 3.39
CA ALA A 141 -8.69 19.61 4.18
C ALA A 141 -8.73 19.98 5.68
N PRO A 142 -9.77 19.59 6.42
CA PRO A 142 -9.94 19.91 7.85
C PRO A 142 -8.83 19.32 8.73
N GLY A 143 -8.09 18.31 8.27
CA GLY A 143 -6.93 17.75 8.96
C GLY A 143 -5.75 18.73 9.03
N VAL A 144 -5.47 19.44 7.93
CA VAL A 144 -4.39 20.44 7.85
C VAL A 144 -4.70 21.65 8.72
N ALA A 145 -5.96 22.09 8.72
CA ALA A 145 -6.42 23.17 9.59
C ALA A 145 -6.26 22.83 11.08
N ARG A 146 -6.38 21.55 11.47
CA ARG A 146 -6.12 21.11 12.86
C ARG A 146 -4.64 21.10 13.19
N ILE A 147 -3.78 20.65 12.28
CA ILE A 147 -2.32 20.64 12.48
C ILE A 147 -1.81 22.08 12.59
N ALA A 148 -2.30 22.98 11.73
CA ALA A 148 -1.96 24.40 11.79
C ALA A 148 -2.47 25.12 13.07
N ALA A 149 -3.53 24.59 13.69
CA ALA A 149 -4.10 25.11 14.94
C ALA A 149 -3.47 24.51 16.20
N LEU A 150 -2.62 23.47 16.07
CA LEU A 150 -1.80 23.03 17.19
C LEU A 150 -0.79 24.15 17.48
N PRO A 151 -0.57 24.51 18.77
CA PRO A 151 0.54 25.38 19.10
C PRO A 151 1.80 24.79 18.47
N PRO A 152 2.71 25.61 17.91
CA PRO A 152 3.99 25.10 17.45
C PRO A 152 4.53 24.26 18.59
N ALA A 153 4.70 22.96 18.33
CA ALA A 153 5.31 22.08 19.30
C ALA A 153 6.55 22.83 19.75
N ALA A 154 6.69 23.10 21.05
CA ALA A 154 7.92 23.64 21.58
C ALA A 154 8.99 22.78 20.93
N GLU A 155 9.84 23.40 20.09
CA GLU A 155 10.98 22.72 19.49
C GLU A 155 11.66 22.09 20.69
N THR A 156 11.45 20.79 20.88
CA THR A 156 12.27 20.01 21.78
C THR A 156 13.63 20.24 21.17
N ALA A 157 14.43 21.09 21.82
CA ALA A 157 15.75 21.50 21.39
C ALA A 157 16.38 20.31 20.67
N PRO A 158 16.80 20.48 19.40
CA PRO A 158 17.01 19.40 18.45
C PRO A 158 17.57 18.21 19.21
N GLY A 159 16.71 17.20 19.42
CA GLY A 159 17.19 15.99 20.04
C GLY A 159 18.32 15.54 19.15
N ASP A 160 19.50 15.34 19.74
CA ASP A 160 20.79 14.93 19.17
C ASP A 160 20.72 13.67 18.24
N GLY A 161 19.52 13.13 18.02
CA GLY A 161 19.22 12.05 17.10
C GLY A 161 18.84 12.58 15.73
N ALA A 162 19.79 12.50 14.79
CA ALA A 162 19.47 12.42 13.36
C ALA A 162 18.29 11.45 13.13
N SER A 163 17.42 11.78 12.17
CA SER A 163 16.27 10.93 11.82
C SER A 163 16.69 9.48 11.61
N ASP A 164 16.17 8.56 12.43
CA ASP A 164 16.39 7.12 12.29
C ASP A 164 15.72 6.53 11.04
N ALA A 165 14.96 7.33 10.28
CA ALA A 165 14.21 6.87 9.11
C ALA A 165 15.07 6.14 8.06
N PRO A 166 16.25 6.64 7.63
CA PRO A 166 17.11 5.90 6.70
C PRO A 166 17.60 4.57 7.28
N ARG A 167 17.83 4.50 8.59
CA ARG A 167 18.27 3.28 9.27
C ARG A 167 17.16 2.25 9.35
N ILE A 168 15.92 2.66 9.64
CA ILE A 168 14.74 1.79 9.65
C ILE A 168 14.48 1.22 8.25
N ILE A 169 14.58 2.07 7.21
CA ILE A 169 14.42 1.65 5.81
C ILE A 169 15.53 0.65 5.44
N ALA A 170 16.79 0.96 5.74
CA ALA A 170 17.90 0.06 5.46
C ALA A 170 17.72 -1.31 6.13
N LEU A 171 17.26 -1.35 7.38
CA LEU A 171 17.08 -2.59 8.14
C LEU A 171 15.92 -3.43 7.61
N THR A 172 14.79 -2.81 7.29
CA THR A 172 13.62 -3.52 6.72
C THR A 172 13.90 -4.05 5.33
N VAL A 173 14.49 -3.23 4.45
CA VAL A 173 14.89 -3.64 3.08
C VAL A 173 15.98 -4.71 3.13
N GLY A 174 16.96 -4.57 4.03
CA GLY A 174 18.03 -5.55 4.23
C GLY A 174 17.51 -6.89 4.73
N ALA A 175 16.54 -6.89 5.65
CA ALA A 175 15.88 -8.10 6.10
C ALA A 175 15.12 -8.79 4.96
N SER A 176 14.42 -8.03 4.10
CA SER A 176 13.77 -8.58 2.91
C SER A 176 14.78 -9.20 1.93
N ALA A 177 15.91 -8.54 1.67
CA ALA A 177 16.99 -9.07 0.83
C ALA A 177 17.51 -10.41 1.36
N LEU A 178 17.74 -10.49 2.68
CA LEU A 178 18.23 -11.69 3.34
C LEU A 178 17.21 -12.84 3.24
N LEU A 179 15.92 -12.56 3.45
CA LEU A 179 14.85 -13.55 3.28
C LEU A 179 14.80 -14.09 1.84
N LEU A 180 14.94 -13.25 0.81
CA LEU A 180 14.98 -13.70 -0.59
C LEU A 180 16.20 -14.58 -0.89
N TRP A 181 17.36 -14.27 -0.30
CA TRP A 181 18.52 -15.14 -0.44
C TRP A 181 18.37 -16.45 0.32
N MET A 182 17.71 -16.45 1.48
CA MET A 182 17.41 -17.70 2.19
C MET A 182 16.45 -18.58 1.39
N THR A 183 15.41 -18.02 0.77
CA THR A 183 14.49 -18.80 -0.08
C THR A 183 15.16 -19.30 -1.37
N ALA A 184 16.17 -18.59 -1.90
CA ALA A 184 16.93 -19.01 -3.07
C ALA A 184 17.68 -20.34 -2.86
N ILE A 185 18.04 -20.68 -1.62
CA ILE A 185 18.72 -21.94 -1.28
C ILE A 185 17.80 -23.14 -1.56
N THR A 186 16.50 -23.00 -1.28
CA THR A 186 15.48 -24.04 -1.47
C THR A 186 14.77 -23.97 -2.83
N ALA A 187 15.02 -22.92 -3.62
CA ALA A 187 14.35 -22.67 -4.88
C ALA A 187 14.87 -23.55 -6.04
N SER A 188 14.02 -23.72 -7.06
CA SER A 188 14.35 -24.35 -8.34
C SER A 188 15.46 -23.59 -9.08
N ALA A 189 16.14 -24.20 -10.05
CA ALA A 189 17.26 -23.57 -10.75
C ALA A 189 16.85 -22.29 -11.52
N GLU A 190 15.61 -22.25 -12.02
CA GLU A 190 15.06 -21.09 -12.74
C GLU A 190 14.72 -19.94 -11.77
N ASP A 191 14.03 -20.24 -10.67
CA ASP A 191 13.62 -19.23 -9.70
C ASP A 191 14.79 -18.68 -8.88
N ARG A 192 15.83 -19.51 -8.66
CA ARG A 192 17.01 -19.14 -7.89
C ARG A 192 17.72 -17.93 -8.46
N GLN A 193 17.83 -17.81 -9.78
CA GLN A 193 18.49 -16.66 -10.40
C GLN A 193 17.71 -15.37 -10.15
N ILE A 194 16.39 -15.41 -10.30
CA ILE A 194 15.50 -14.26 -10.07
C ILE A 194 15.57 -13.81 -8.61
N LEU A 195 15.53 -14.76 -7.67
CA LEU A 195 15.61 -14.49 -6.24
C LEU A 195 16.97 -13.89 -5.83
N LEU A 196 18.08 -14.44 -6.35
CA LEU A 196 19.41 -13.92 -6.07
C LEU A 196 19.60 -12.50 -6.63
N ALA A 197 19.16 -12.25 -7.86
CA ALA A 197 19.26 -10.94 -8.49
C ALA A 197 18.41 -9.89 -7.76
N THR A 198 17.17 -10.22 -7.42
CA THR A 198 16.28 -9.32 -6.67
C THR A 198 16.81 -9.06 -5.26
N GLY A 199 17.27 -10.10 -4.56
CA GLY A 199 17.91 -9.96 -3.26
C GLY A 199 19.16 -9.07 -3.31
N ALA A 200 19.99 -9.20 -4.34
CA ALA A 200 21.16 -8.34 -4.53
C ALA A 200 20.79 -6.88 -4.77
N ALA A 201 19.76 -6.61 -5.57
CA ALA A 201 19.24 -5.26 -5.79
C ALA A 201 18.73 -4.61 -4.49
N LEU A 202 17.99 -5.37 -3.67
CA LEU A 202 17.53 -4.89 -2.36
C LEU A 202 18.69 -4.66 -1.38
N ALA A 203 19.70 -5.52 -1.38
CA ALA A 203 20.90 -5.33 -0.55
C ALA A 203 21.65 -4.05 -0.93
N LEU A 204 21.77 -3.75 -2.22
CA LEU A 204 22.35 -2.49 -2.71
C LEU A 204 21.53 -1.28 -2.25
N LEU A 205 20.19 -1.37 -2.32
CA LEU A 205 19.31 -0.29 -1.86
C LEU A 205 19.41 -0.06 -0.35
N SER A 206 19.47 -1.14 0.44
CA SER A 206 19.69 -1.09 1.88
C SER A 206 21.00 -0.39 2.22
N PHE A 207 22.10 -0.79 1.56
CA PHE A 207 23.41 -0.16 1.75
C PHE A 207 23.40 1.32 1.34
N PHE A 208 22.75 1.66 0.23
CA PHE A 208 22.63 3.05 -0.23
C PHE A 208 21.84 3.92 0.75
N SER A 209 20.75 3.40 1.31
CA SER A 209 19.94 4.09 2.33
C SER A 209 20.73 4.36 3.61
N GLU A 210 21.50 3.38 4.07
CA GLU A 210 22.37 3.55 5.24
C GLU A 210 23.51 4.55 4.97
N TRP A 211 24.08 4.51 3.77
CA TRP A 211 25.10 5.46 3.35
C TRP A 211 24.58 6.90 3.31
N LEU A 212 23.35 7.12 2.80
CA LEU A 212 22.67 8.42 2.85
C LEU A 212 22.44 8.89 4.29
N GLY A 213 21.95 8.00 5.16
CA GLY A 213 21.74 8.30 6.58
C GLY A 213 23.03 8.72 7.30
N ARG A 214 24.13 7.98 7.07
CA ARG A 214 25.46 8.29 7.64
C ARG A 214 26.07 9.56 7.08
N ARG A 215 25.73 9.97 5.85
CA ARG A 215 26.18 11.25 5.28
C ARG A 215 25.42 12.43 5.88
N GLY A 216 24.12 12.30 6.09
CA GLY A 216 23.30 13.31 6.75
C GLY A 216 23.76 13.59 8.18
N THR A 217 24.08 12.53 8.95
CA THR A 217 24.57 12.69 10.33
C THR A 217 25.93 13.38 10.39
N ARG A 218 26.85 13.07 9.46
CA ARG A 218 28.18 13.69 9.39
C ARG A 218 28.14 15.17 8.99
N ALA A 219 27.22 15.55 8.11
CA ALA A 219 27.06 16.96 7.72
C ALA A 219 26.59 17.82 8.90
N ALA A 220 25.62 17.33 9.68
CA ALA A 220 25.12 18.01 10.87
C ALA A 220 26.23 18.21 11.94
N SER A 221 27.06 17.20 12.18
CA SER A 221 28.16 17.30 13.16
C SER A 221 29.26 18.30 12.79
N HIS A 222 29.44 18.60 11.49
CA HIS A 222 30.43 19.59 11.05
C HIS A 222 29.93 21.03 11.18
N GLU A 223 28.62 21.25 11.08
CA GLU A 223 28.00 22.56 11.24
C GLU A 223 27.97 22.97 12.71
N GLU A 224 27.74 22.02 13.62
CA GLU A 224 27.76 22.24 15.06
C GLU A 224 29.17 22.47 15.63
N ALA A 225 30.21 21.93 14.99
CA ALA A 225 31.60 22.16 15.36
C ALA A 225 32.19 23.48 14.79
N ALA A 226 31.45 24.17 13.92
CA ALA A 226 31.85 25.44 13.29
C ALA A 226 31.20 26.67 13.93
N ILE A 227 30.27 26.48 14.87
CA ILE A 227 29.61 27.51 15.70
C ILE A 227 30.30 27.59 17.06
#